data_AF-A0A372QH92-F1
#
_entry.id   AF-A0A372QH92-F1
#
_cell.length_a   1.000
_cell.length_b   1.000
_cell.length_c   1.000
_cell.angle_alpha   90.00
_cell.angle_beta   90.00
_cell.angle_gamma   90.00
#
_symmetry.space_group_name_H-M   'P 1'
#
loop_
_entity.id
_entity.type
_entity.pdbx_description
1 polymer ?
#
loop_
_entity_poly.entity_id
_entity_poly.type
_entity_poly.pdbx_seq_one_letter_code
_entity_poly.pdbx_strand_id
1 'polypeptide(L)'
;MRDASDFLNVLAAADNLNLQELVDYLQKYLIRNKPELIEQNFGLTQKIISQSNNLLELQEFCINLMAQSPEKIFKSFDFILLSEKSLISLIKMDDLQMKEIEVWEHVLKWGLAQNPTLIPDSSIWSDDDFNKMKNTLQHILPSIRFFSLSSKEFLKKVRPYKKLLNNQLYEDIVNSHMDPDSEPADNISLPRNIKIERIIDSKIVNLDIVSIISKWIDKTVIINNSKYDHLRELYLPYEFKLLLRGSRDGFTPKKFHELCDGNVNNVTFIKVKGTEEILGGYNPLEWTSSGSWSKTRDSFIFSFKNRNISDAILSIVTNENYALDNSAICGPQFGRDLIINSNGYANFSVICCKKNFYEKSIRDTEDDFSIEDYEVFQMIKRK
;
A
#
# COMPACT_ATOMS: atom_id res chain seq x y z
N MET A 1 -2.61 -4.00 34.54
CA MET A 1 -3.42 -5.00 33.82
C MET A 1 -4.68 -5.43 34.58
N ARG A 2 -4.71 -5.42 35.93
CA ARG A 2 -5.93 -5.74 36.72
C ARG A 2 -7.02 -4.65 36.67
N ASP A 3 -6.66 -3.36 36.70
CA ASP A 3 -7.64 -2.28 36.87
C ASP A 3 -8.58 -2.00 35.66
N ALA A 4 -8.26 -2.49 34.47
CA ALA A 4 -9.01 -2.19 33.25
C ALA A 4 -10.25 -3.06 33.05
N SER A 5 -10.09 -4.37 33.27
CA SER A 5 -11.20 -5.32 33.28
C SER A 5 -12.21 -4.97 34.36
N ASP A 6 -11.75 -4.49 35.52
CA ASP A 6 -12.62 -4.22 36.66
C ASP A 6 -13.64 -3.11 36.38
N PHE A 7 -13.27 -2.07 35.62
CA PHE A 7 -14.18 -0.96 35.31
C PHE A 7 -15.27 -1.34 34.30
N LEU A 8 -14.92 -2.09 33.26
CA LEU A 8 -15.89 -2.61 32.28
C LEU A 8 -16.82 -3.64 32.93
N ASN A 9 -16.30 -4.46 33.85
CA ASN A 9 -17.11 -5.37 34.65
C ASN A 9 -18.10 -4.64 35.57
N VAL A 10 -17.70 -3.50 36.17
CA VAL A 10 -18.60 -2.65 36.96
C VAL A 10 -19.72 -2.06 36.09
N LEU A 11 -19.39 -1.57 34.88
CA LEU A 11 -20.41 -1.09 33.93
C LEU A 11 -21.40 -2.21 33.58
N ALA A 12 -20.90 -3.41 33.25
CA ALA A 12 -21.75 -4.56 32.95
C ALA A 12 -22.64 -4.97 34.14
N ALA A 13 -22.10 -4.92 35.36
CA ALA A 13 -22.87 -5.21 36.57
C ALA A 13 -23.95 -4.14 36.82
N ALA A 14 -23.63 -2.85 36.63
CA ALA A 14 -24.59 -1.76 36.77
C ALA A 14 -25.75 -1.88 35.77
N ASP A 15 -25.45 -2.26 34.53
CA ASP A 15 -26.45 -2.52 33.49
C ASP A 15 -27.34 -3.72 33.82
N ASN A 16 -26.74 -4.84 34.25
CA ASN A 16 -27.47 -6.04 34.68
C ASN A 16 -28.38 -5.80 35.90
N LEU A 17 -28.03 -4.84 36.75
CA LEU A 17 -28.83 -4.42 37.91
C LEU A 17 -29.80 -3.26 37.59
N ASN A 18 -29.91 -2.87 36.32
CA ASN A 18 -30.78 -1.80 35.83
C ASN A 18 -30.53 -0.43 36.52
N LEU A 19 -29.29 -0.14 36.89
CA LEU A 19 -28.89 1.12 37.53
C LEU A 19 -28.63 2.21 36.47
N GLN A 20 -29.68 2.69 35.79
CA GLN A 20 -29.53 3.52 34.58
C GLN A 20 -28.70 4.79 34.78
N GLU A 21 -28.89 5.52 35.88
CA GLU A 21 -28.11 6.74 36.16
C GLU A 21 -26.60 6.44 36.28
N LEU A 22 -26.26 5.30 36.87
CA LEU A 22 -24.87 4.86 37.00
C LEU A 22 -24.32 4.40 35.64
N VAL A 23 -25.12 3.69 34.85
CA VAL A 23 -24.76 3.27 33.49
C VAL A 23 -24.44 4.49 32.61
N ASP A 24 -25.31 5.49 32.61
CA ASP A 24 -25.13 6.73 31.83
C ASP A 24 -23.86 7.49 32.26
N TYR A 25 -23.62 7.57 33.57
CA TYR A 25 -22.41 8.20 34.10
C TYR A 25 -21.14 7.44 33.69
N LEU A 26 -21.13 6.12 33.83
CA LEU A 26 -19.96 5.29 33.56
C LEU A 26 -19.60 5.26 32.07
N GLN A 27 -20.59 5.22 31.17
CA GLN A 27 -20.36 5.33 29.72
C GLN A 27 -19.64 6.64 29.37
N LYS A 28 -20.20 7.78 29.80
CA LYS A 28 -19.63 9.12 29.56
C LYS A 28 -18.23 9.25 30.14
N TYR A 29 -18.04 8.74 31.36
CA TYR A 29 -16.75 8.78 32.03
C TYR A 29 -15.69 7.99 31.26
N LEU A 30 -16.01 6.77 30.81
CA LEU A 30 -15.11 5.92 30.03
C LEU A 30 -14.72 6.59 28.71
N ILE A 31 -15.70 7.04 27.93
CA ILE A 31 -15.46 7.66 26.62
C ILE A 31 -14.61 8.92 26.74
N ARG A 32 -14.90 9.78 27.73
CA ARG A 32 -14.24 11.09 27.86
C ARG A 32 -12.86 11.02 28.52
N ASN A 33 -12.66 10.15 29.50
CA ASN A 33 -11.47 10.18 30.35
C ASN A 33 -10.56 8.97 30.18
N LYS A 34 -11.06 7.85 29.63
CA LYS A 34 -10.32 6.60 29.47
C LYS A 34 -10.62 5.88 28.15
N PRO A 35 -10.62 6.57 26.99
CA PRO A 35 -10.88 5.92 25.70
C PRO A 35 -9.88 4.80 25.39
N GLU A 36 -8.62 4.93 25.84
CA GLU A 36 -7.58 3.90 25.64
C GLU A 36 -7.94 2.57 26.32
N LEU A 37 -8.74 2.62 27.40
CA LEU A 37 -9.22 1.42 28.08
C LEU A 37 -10.16 0.60 27.18
N ILE A 38 -11.03 1.30 26.46
CA ILE A 38 -11.95 0.71 25.49
C ILE A 38 -11.16 0.18 24.29
N GLU A 39 -10.20 0.95 23.77
CA GLU A 39 -9.34 0.52 22.66
C GLU A 39 -8.56 -0.76 23.00
N GLN A 40 -8.01 -0.85 24.22
CA GLN A 40 -7.22 -2.01 24.67
C GLN A 40 -8.05 -3.25 25.00
N ASN A 41 -9.33 -3.07 25.36
CA ASN A 41 -10.26 -4.15 25.77
C ASN A 41 -11.51 -4.16 24.87
N PHE A 42 -11.29 -3.96 23.57
CA PHE A 42 -12.37 -3.77 22.61
C PHE A 42 -13.24 -5.04 22.49
N GLY A 43 -12.63 -6.22 22.56
CA GLY A 43 -13.35 -7.49 22.48
C GLY A 43 -14.35 -7.67 23.64
N LEU A 44 -13.93 -7.41 24.86
CA LEU A 44 -14.77 -7.44 26.06
C LEU A 44 -15.83 -6.35 26.02
N THR A 45 -15.48 -5.15 25.56
CA THR A 45 -16.43 -4.05 25.40
C THR A 45 -17.56 -4.42 24.42
N GLN A 46 -17.22 -4.96 23.26
CA GLN A 46 -18.21 -5.46 22.28
C GLN A 46 -19.10 -6.55 22.86
N LYS A 47 -18.53 -7.48 23.64
CA LYS A 47 -19.30 -8.53 24.31
C LYS A 47 -20.34 -7.93 25.27
N ILE A 48 -19.94 -6.97 26.11
CA ILE A 48 -20.86 -6.28 27.03
C ILE A 48 -21.96 -5.55 26.25
N ILE A 49 -21.61 -4.78 25.22
CA ILE A 49 -22.58 -4.05 24.38
C ILE A 49 -23.59 -5.00 23.74
N SER A 50 -23.14 -6.12 23.16
CA SER A 50 -24.03 -7.08 22.50
C SER A 50 -25.03 -7.78 23.42
N GLN A 51 -24.82 -7.70 24.74
CA GLN A 51 -25.72 -8.26 25.76
C GLN A 51 -26.66 -7.21 26.35
N SER A 52 -26.52 -5.93 25.96
CA SER A 52 -27.23 -4.81 26.54
C SER A 52 -27.95 -3.97 25.49
N ASN A 53 -29.10 -3.41 25.84
CA ASN A 53 -29.80 -2.40 25.04
C ASN A 53 -29.60 -0.97 25.58
N ASN A 54 -28.92 -0.79 26.71
CA ASN A 54 -28.81 0.51 27.40
C ASN A 54 -27.45 1.21 27.16
N LEU A 55 -26.54 0.57 26.44
CA LEU A 55 -25.17 1.03 26.22
C LEU A 55 -24.96 1.76 24.87
N LEU A 56 -25.91 2.61 24.49
CA LEU A 56 -25.94 3.25 23.17
C LEU A 56 -24.76 4.19 22.91
N GLU A 57 -24.34 4.99 23.90
CA GLU A 57 -23.22 5.94 23.75
C GLU A 57 -21.90 5.18 23.55
N LEU A 58 -21.70 4.10 24.30
CA LEU A 58 -20.54 3.24 24.16
C LEU A 58 -20.55 2.46 22.84
N GLN A 59 -21.72 2.03 22.39
CA GLN A 59 -21.91 1.40 21.07
C GLN A 59 -21.53 2.35 19.94
N GLU A 60 -21.98 3.61 19.98
CA GLU A 60 -21.64 4.62 18.98
C GLU A 60 -20.13 4.91 18.98
N PHE A 61 -19.51 5.02 20.15
CA PHE A 61 -18.06 5.17 20.27
C PHE A 61 -17.31 3.99 19.60
N CYS A 62 -17.72 2.75 19.87
CA CYS A 62 -17.08 1.59 19.26
C CYS A 62 -17.28 1.53 17.73
N ILE A 63 -18.46 1.91 17.22
CA ILE A 63 -18.72 1.99 15.77
C ILE A 63 -17.77 3.02 15.13
N ASN A 64 -17.63 4.19 15.74
CA ASN A 64 -16.72 5.24 15.26
C ASN A 64 -15.25 4.77 15.29
N LEU A 65 -14.84 4.06 16.34
CA LEU A 65 -13.49 3.50 16.45
C LEU A 65 -13.22 2.46 15.35
N MET A 66 -14.18 1.56 15.08
CA MET A 66 -14.10 0.59 13.98
C MET A 66 -13.96 1.29 12.63
N ALA A 67 -14.71 2.38 12.40
CA ALA A 67 -14.67 3.11 11.14
C ALA A 67 -13.38 3.92 10.95
N GLN A 68 -12.84 4.50 12.01
CA GLN A 68 -11.71 5.44 11.92
C GLN A 68 -10.34 4.78 12.08
N SER A 69 -10.25 3.69 12.85
CA SER A 69 -8.97 3.04 13.18
C SER A 69 -9.14 1.54 13.42
N PRO A 70 -9.63 0.78 12.43
CA PRO A 70 -9.89 -0.66 12.58
C PRO A 70 -8.64 -1.47 12.95
N GLU A 71 -7.44 -1.00 12.59
CA GLU A 71 -6.16 -1.64 12.93
C GLU A 71 -5.85 -1.63 14.43
N LYS A 72 -6.39 -0.66 15.19
CA LYS A 72 -6.25 -0.64 16.65
C LYS A 72 -6.97 -1.81 17.30
N ILE A 73 -8.08 -2.26 16.71
CA ILE A 73 -8.89 -3.35 17.26
C ILE A 73 -8.13 -4.67 17.21
N PHE A 74 -7.42 -4.95 16.11
CA PHE A 74 -6.55 -6.12 16.01
C PHE A 74 -5.40 -6.10 17.05
N LYS A 75 -4.97 -4.91 17.47
CA LYS A 75 -3.93 -4.70 18.49
C LYS A 75 -4.44 -4.73 19.93
N SER A 76 -5.76 -4.83 20.14
CA SER A 76 -6.34 -4.96 21.48
C SER A 76 -5.88 -6.26 22.16
N PHE A 77 -5.84 -6.26 23.50
CA PHE A 77 -5.37 -7.42 24.27
C PHE A 77 -6.32 -8.61 24.13
N ASP A 78 -7.59 -8.33 23.87
CA ASP A 78 -8.70 -9.27 23.91
C ASP A 78 -9.41 -9.40 22.55
N PHE A 79 -8.74 -9.01 21.45
CA PHE A 79 -9.23 -9.18 20.07
C PHE A 79 -9.80 -10.58 19.78
N ILE A 80 -9.24 -11.62 20.41
CA ILE A 80 -9.72 -13.01 20.28
C ILE A 80 -11.16 -13.21 20.75
N LEU A 81 -11.72 -12.28 21.53
CA LEU A 81 -13.10 -12.29 22.00
C LEU A 81 -14.11 -11.73 20.99
N LEU A 82 -13.64 -11.18 19.87
CA LEU A 82 -14.54 -10.69 18.83
C LEU A 82 -15.43 -11.80 18.29
N SER A 83 -16.69 -11.46 18.00
CA SER A 83 -17.58 -12.34 17.26
C SER A 83 -17.06 -12.59 15.84
N GLU A 84 -17.38 -13.73 15.26
CA GLU A 84 -17.06 -14.06 13.86
C GLU A 84 -17.56 -12.95 12.91
N LYS A 85 -18.79 -12.45 13.13
CA LYS A 85 -19.39 -11.38 12.34
C LYS A 85 -18.58 -10.07 12.42
N SER A 86 -18.15 -9.67 13.61
CA SER A 86 -17.32 -8.48 13.81
C SER A 86 -15.97 -8.64 13.13
N LEU A 87 -15.34 -9.81 13.26
CA LEU A 87 -14.07 -10.12 12.61
C LEU A 87 -14.18 -10.05 11.09
N ILE A 88 -15.21 -10.66 10.49
CA ILE A 88 -15.47 -10.58 9.04
C ILE A 88 -15.66 -9.12 8.61
N SER A 89 -16.40 -8.32 9.36
CA SER A 89 -16.63 -6.91 9.01
C SER A 89 -15.33 -6.11 8.96
N LEU A 90 -14.42 -6.32 9.91
CA LEU A 90 -13.11 -5.66 9.95
C LEU A 90 -12.21 -6.12 8.80
N ILE A 91 -12.18 -7.43 8.53
CA ILE A 91 -11.35 -8.01 7.45
C ILE A 91 -11.84 -7.56 6.08
N LYS A 92 -13.13 -7.25 5.90
CA LYS A 92 -13.63 -6.77 4.60
C LYS A 92 -13.28 -5.32 4.29
N MET A 93 -12.87 -4.51 5.26
CA MET A 93 -12.57 -3.09 5.06
C MET A 93 -11.35 -2.87 4.14
N ASP A 94 -11.55 -2.16 3.04
CA ASP A 94 -10.48 -1.83 2.08
C ASP A 94 -9.43 -0.90 2.66
N ASP A 95 -9.81 -0.04 3.59
CA ASP A 95 -8.98 0.96 4.27
C ASP A 95 -8.36 0.47 5.58
N LEU A 96 -8.45 -0.84 5.89
CA LEU A 96 -7.74 -1.43 7.02
C LEU A 96 -6.22 -1.28 6.83
N GLN A 97 -5.59 -0.53 7.73
CA GLN A 97 -4.17 -0.19 7.71
C GLN A 97 -3.28 -1.35 8.23
N MET A 98 -3.36 -2.51 7.57
CA MET A 98 -2.68 -3.74 7.96
C MET A 98 -2.31 -4.57 6.73
N LYS A 99 -1.12 -5.18 6.72
CA LYS A 99 -0.72 -6.08 5.64
C LYS A 99 -1.57 -7.33 5.66
N GLU A 100 -1.86 -7.90 4.49
CA GLU A 100 -2.71 -9.10 4.43
C GLU A 100 -2.09 -10.29 5.17
N ILE A 101 -0.76 -10.38 5.23
CA ILE A 101 -0.09 -11.41 6.03
C ILE A 101 -0.36 -11.25 7.53
N GLU A 102 -0.43 -10.02 8.03
CA GLU A 102 -0.74 -9.74 9.43
C GLU A 102 -2.22 -10.08 9.71
N VAL A 103 -3.12 -9.77 8.77
CA VAL A 103 -4.54 -10.17 8.86
C VAL A 103 -4.66 -11.69 8.98
N TRP A 104 -3.95 -12.45 8.12
CA TRP A 104 -3.90 -13.91 8.19
C TRP A 104 -3.42 -14.43 9.55
N GLU A 105 -2.35 -13.85 10.11
CA GLU A 105 -1.83 -14.23 11.42
C GLU A 105 -2.84 -13.96 12.56
N HIS A 106 -3.57 -12.84 12.50
CA HIS A 106 -4.63 -12.54 13.47
C HIS A 106 -5.80 -13.51 13.34
N VAL A 107 -6.20 -13.90 12.13
CA VAL A 107 -7.24 -14.91 11.91
C VAL A 107 -6.85 -16.27 12.46
N LEU A 108 -5.60 -16.70 12.25
CA LEU A 108 -5.08 -17.93 12.84
C LEU A 108 -5.10 -17.86 14.38
N LYS A 109 -4.65 -16.74 14.96
CA LYS A 109 -4.68 -16.52 16.42
C LYS A 109 -6.11 -16.57 16.97
N TRP A 110 -7.07 -15.95 16.27
CA TRP A 110 -8.48 -16.00 16.64
C TRP A 110 -9.03 -17.43 16.56
N GLY A 111 -8.79 -18.15 15.46
CA GLY A 111 -9.25 -19.52 15.28
C GLY A 111 -8.69 -20.50 16.32
N LEU A 112 -7.40 -20.36 16.68
CA LEU A 112 -6.77 -21.12 17.77
C LEU A 112 -7.42 -20.83 19.13
N ALA A 113 -7.76 -19.57 19.41
CA ALA A 113 -8.43 -19.21 20.66
C ALA A 113 -9.84 -19.80 20.76
N GLN A 114 -10.54 -19.97 19.64
CA GLN A 114 -11.83 -20.68 19.60
C GLN A 114 -11.70 -22.21 19.71
N ASN A 115 -10.49 -22.76 19.55
CA ASN A 115 -10.20 -24.18 19.62
C ASN A 115 -9.06 -24.48 20.62
N PRO A 116 -9.29 -24.37 21.95
CA PRO A 116 -8.21 -24.43 22.96
C PRO A 116 -7.43 -25.75 23.01
N THR A 117 -7.95 -26.82 22.40
CA THR A 117 -7.26 -28.12 22.33
C THR A 117 -6.19 -28.17 21.23
N LEU A 118 -6.17 -27.21 20.30
CA LEU A 118 -5.23 -27.18 19.19
C LEU A 118 -3.90 -26.56 19.62
N ILE A 119 -2.81 -27.24 19.29
CA ILE A 119 -1.46 -26.71 19.51
C ILE A 119 -1.12 -25.72 18.38
N PRO A 120 -0.45 -24.59 18.65
CA PRO A 120 -0.03 -23.61 17.63
C PRO A 120 1.10 -24.08 16.69
N ASP A 121 1.03 -25.31 16.18
CA ASP A 121 1.94 -25.87 15.18
C ASP A 121 1.15 -26.79 14.24
N SER A 122 0.97 -26.37 12.98
CA SER A 122 0.18 -27.14 12.01
C SER A 122 0.85 -28.41 11.52
N SER A 123 2.16 -28.59 11.76
CA SER A 123 2.90 -29.79 11.32
C SER A 123 2.51 -31.05 12.09
N ILE A 124 1.96 -30.89 13.30
CA ILE A 124 1.55 -31.97 14.19
C ILE A 124 0.03 -32.19 14.20
N TRP A 125 -0.73 -31.43 13.42
CA TRP A 125 -2.20 -31.53 13.39
C TRP A 125 -2.67 -32.80 12.68
N SER A 126 -3.62 -33.49 13.31
CA SER A 126 -4.37 -34.58 12.68
C SER A 126 -5.40 -34.03 11.69
N ASP A 127 -5.99 -34.90 10.86
CA ASP A 127 -7.07 -34.49 9.96
C ASP A 127 -8.30 -33.95 10.72
N ASP A 128 -8.58 -34.50 11.90
CA ASP A 128 -9.64 -34.01 12.78
C ASP A 128 -9.35 -32.61 13.32
N ASP A 129 -8.09 -32.31 13.64
CA ASP A 129 -7.66 -30.98 14.08
C ASP A 129 -7.83 -29.95 12.95
N PHE A 130 -7.45 -30.32 11.72
CA PHE A 130 -7.71 -29.50 10.55
C PHE A 130 -9.20 -29.29 10.30
N ASN A 131 -10.04 -30.33 10.47
CA ASN A 131 -11.48 -30.21 10.30
C ASN A 131 -12.11 -29.27 11.33
N LYS A 132 -11.69 -29.33 12.60
CA LYS A 132 -12.13 -28.39 13.64
C LYS A 132 -11.80 -26.95 13.27
N MET A 133 -10.54 -26.67 12.96
CA MET A 133 -10.10 -25.32 12.58
C MET A 133 -10.78 -24.84 11.30
N LYS A 134 -10.97 -25.72 10.32
CA LYS A 134 -11.65 -25.41 9.07
C LYS A 134 -13.10 -25.00 9.30
N ASN A 135 -13.83 -25.73 10.15
CA ASN A 135 -15.21 -25.39 10.52
C ASN A 135 -15.28 -24.03 11.22
N THR A 136 -14.33 -23.73 12.10
CA THR A 136 -14.24 -22.42 12.78
C THR A 136 -13.97 -21.26 11.83
N LEU A 137 -13.13 -21.45 10.81
CA LEU A 137 -12.70 -20.37 9.92
C LEU A 137 -13.47 -20.30 8.60
N GLN A 138 -14.42 -21.20 8.34
CA GLN A 138 -15.04 -21.40 7.04
C GLN A 138 -15.65 -20.12 6.43
N HIS A 139 -16.25 -19.24 7.24
CA HIS A 139 -16.85 -17.99 6.74
C HIS A 139 -15.88 -16.80 6.76
N ILE A 140 -14.75 -16.92 7.47
CA ILE A 140 -13.70 -15.89 7.53
C ILE A 140 -12.73 -16.05 6.35
N LEU A 141 -12.34 -17.27 6.00
CA LEU A 141 -11.37 -17.56 4.94
C LEU A 141 -11.67 -16.86 3.60
N PRO A 142 -12.93 -16.80 3.11
CA PRO A 142 -13.24 -16.10 1.85
C PRO A 142 -12.99 -14.58 1.89
N SER A 143 -12.87 -13.99 3.09
CA SER A 143 -12.61 -12.55 3.24
C SER A 143 -11.10 -12.21 3.21
N ILE A 144 -10.23 -13.23 3.21
CA ILE A 144 -8.77 -13.06 3.17
C ILE A 144 -8.30 -12.94 1.72
N ARG A 145 -7.50 -11.90 1.45
CA ARG A 145 -7.01 -11.54 0.11
C ARG A 145 -5.72 -12.29 -0.18
N PHE A 146 -5.77 -13.62 -0.24
CA PHE A 146 -4.56 -14.46 -0.38
C PHE A 146 -3.69 -14.11 -1.60
N PHE A 147 -4.31 -13.61 -2.68
CA PHE A 147 -3.59 -13.13 -3.87
C PHE A 147 -2.74 -11.88 -3.60
N SER A 148 -2.89 -11.21 -2.46
CA SER A 148 -2.04 -10.09 -2.04
C SER A 148 -0.78 -10.48 -1.30
N LEU A 149 -0.62 -11.74 -0.96
CA LEU A 149 0.59 -12.22 -0.30
C LEU A 149 1.74 -12.34 -1.31
N SER A 150 2.95 -12.07 -0.84
CA SER A 150 4.16 -12.45 -1.59
C SER A 150 4.34 -13.97 -1.59
N SER A 151 5.08 -14.49 -2.58
CA SER A 151 5.40 -15.92 -2.66
C SER A 151 6.10 -16.45 -1.40
N LYS A 152 6.95 -15.62 -0.78
CA LYS A 152 7.66 -15.93 0.47
C LYS A 152 6.70 -16.03 1.67
N GLU A 153 5.75 -15.10 1.78
CA GLU A 153 4.74 -15.12 2.84
C GLU A 153 3.80 -16.30 2.67
N PHE A 154 3.27 -16.51 1.47
CA PHE A 154 2.43 -17.67 1.16
C PHE A 154 3.15 -18.98 1.52
N LEU A 155 4.38 -19.17 1.03
CA LEU A 155 5.17 -20.39 1.28
C LEU A 155 5.41 -20.66 2.76
N LYS A 156 5.74 -19.63 3.54
CA LYS A 156 6.16 -19.79 4.94
C LYS A 156 5.01 -19.78 5.94
N LYS A 157 3.93 -19.06 5.65
CA LYS A 157 2.89 -18.72 6.64
C LYS A 157 1.51 -19.25 6.29
N VAL A 158 1.18 -19.40 5.00
CA VAL A 158 -0.14 -19.93 4.57
C VAL A 158 -0.05 -21.40 4.18
N ARG A 159 0.96 -21.79 3.40
CA ARG A 159 1.15 -23.17 2.91
C ARG A 159 1.15 -24.23 4.02
N PRO A 160 1.70 -24.00 5.23
CA PRO A 160 1.59 -24.96 6.33
C PRO A 160 0.14 -25.30 6.73
N TYR A 161 -0.81 -24.44 6.38
CA TYR A 161 -2.24 -24.58 6.65
C TYR A 161 -3.07 -24.90 5.40
N LYS A 162 -2.45 -25.39 4.32
CA LYS A 162 -3.13 -25.63 3.02
C LYS A 162 -4.43 -26.44 3.11
N LYS A 163 -4.56 -27.36 4.08
CA LYS A 163 -5.78 -28.17 4.30
C LYS A 163 -6.99 -27.34 4.74
N LEU A 164 -6.79 -26.13 5.24
CA LEU A 164 -7.87 -25.19 5.57
C LEU A 164 -8.50 -24.57 4.31
N LEU A 165 -7.72 -24.46 3.22
CA LEU A 165 -8.17 -23.85 1.98
C LEU A 165 -8.95 -24.86 1.12
N ASN A 166 -9.85 -24.34 0.28
CA ASN A 166 -10.39 -25.14 -0.82
C ASN A 166 -9.24 -25.48 -1.78
N ASN A 167 -9.22 -26.72 -2.30
CA ASN A 167 -8.23 -27.17 -3.26
C ASN A 167 -8.14 -26.25 -4.48
N GLN A 168 -9.27 -25.80 -5.02
CA GLN A 168 -9.29 -24.87 -6.16
C GLN A 168 -8.57 -23.56 -5.82
N LEU A 169 -8.94 -22.92 -4.71
CA LEU A 169 -8.32 -21.68 -4.25
C LEU A 169 -6.81 -21.85 -4.03
N TYR A 170 -6.39 -22.97 -3.44
CA TYR A 170 -4.97 -23.25 -3.22
C TYR A 170 -4.20 -23.34 -4.54
N GLU A 171 -4.71 -24.09 -5.51
CA GLU A 171 -4.10 -24.22 -6.84
C GLU A 171 -4.09 -22.87 -7.58
N ASP A 172 -5.16 -22.08 -7.50
CA ASP A 172 -5.23 -20.75 -8.11
C ASP A 172 -4.15 -19.82 -7.52
N ILE A 173 -3.95 -19.84 -6.20
CA ILE A 173 -2.89 -19.06 -5.55
C ILE A 173 -1.51 -19.55 -6.00
N VAL A 174 -1.28 -20.87 -6.07
CA VAL A 174 -0.01 -21.43 -6.56
C VAL A 174 0.26 -21.00 -8.00
N ASN A 175 -0.71 -21.16 -8.89
CA ASN A 175 -0.61 -20.79 -10.30
C ASN A 175 -0.35 -19.30 -10.46
N SER A 176 -1.02 -18.45 -9.67
CA SER A 176 -0.79 -17.02 -9.69
C SER A 176 0.66 -16.61 -9.39
N HIS A 177 1.41 -17.45 -8.65
CA HIS A 177 2.82 -17.21 -8.34
C HIS A 177 3.80 -17.86 -9.32
N MET A 178 3.36 -18.87 -10.08
CA MET A 178 4.23 -19.73 -10.88
C MET A 178 4.05 -19.54 -12.39
N ASP A 179 2.84 -19.16 -12.82
CA ASP A 179 2.45 -19.02 -14.21
C ASP A 179 2.01 -17.58 -14.51
N PRO A 180 2.83 -16.78 -15.22
CA PRO A 180 2.48 -15.42 -15.62
C PRO A 180 1.24 -15.32 -16.52
N ASP A 181 0.96 -16.36 -17.31
CA ASP A 181 -0.13 -16.37 -18.29
C ASP A 181 -1.46 -16.85 -17.69
N SER A 182 -1.44 -17.35 -16.46
CA SER A 182 -2.62 -17.81 -15.75
C SER A 182 -3.65 -16.69 -15.60
N GLU A 183 -4.91 -16.98 -15.88
CA GLU A 183 -5.98 -15.99 -15.79
C GLU A 183 -6.47 -15.86 -14.34
N PRO A 184 -6.67 -14.61 -13.85
CA PRO A 184 -7.37 -14.36 -12.61
C PRO A 184 -8.78 -14.92 -12.66
N ALA A 185 -9.20 -15.64 -11.61
CA ALA A 185 -10.61 -15.94 -11.43
C ALA A 185 -11.40 -14.63 -11.31
N ASP A 186 -12.62 -14.61 -11.86
CA ASP A 186 -13.51 -13.47 -11.69
C ASP A 186 -13.80 -13.23 -10.20
N ASN A 187 -13.75 -11.97 -9.76
CA ASN A 187 -14.02 -11.49 -8.39
C ASN A 187 -12.89 -11.63 -7.34
N ILE A 188 -11.61 -11.63 -7.75
CA ILE A 188 -10.51 -11.51 -6.78
C ILE A 188 -10.51 -10.10 -6.16
N SER A 189 -10.44 -10.05 -4.82
CA SER A 189 -10.31 -8.79 -4.09
C SER A 189 -8.93 -8.16 -4.30
N LEU A 190 -8.92 -6.86 -4.62
CA LEU A 190 -7.69 -6.06 -4.74
C LEU A 190 -6.97 -5.93 -3.38
N PRO A 191 -5.66 -5.68 -3.35
CA PRO A 191 -4.92 -5.34 -2.14
C PRO A 191 -5.61 -4.24 -1.32
N ARG A 192 -5.37 -4.26 0.00
CA ARG A 192 -5.86 -3.19 0.89
C ARG A 192 -5.20 -1.86 0.53
N ASN A 193 -5.96 -0.78 0.65
CA ASN A 193 -5.47 0.58 0.49
C ASN A 193 -4.77 1.05 1.78
N ILE A 194 -3.55 0.55 1.97
CA ILE A 194 -2.71 0.95 3.10
C ILE A 194 -2.17 2.35 2.81
N LYS A 195 -2.67 3.34 3.55
CA LYS A 195 -2.11 4.69 3.63
C LYS A 195 -0.76 4.58 4.31
N ILE A 196 0.29 4.67 3.50
CA ILE A 196 1.63 4.82 4.04
C ILE A 196 1.99 6.30 3.94
N GLU A 197 1.47 7.09 4.89
CA GLU A 197 1.58 8.56 5.00
C GLU A 197 3.04 9.09 5.02
N ARG A 198 4.05 8.22 4.87
CA ARG A 198 5.47 8.54 4.93
C ARG A 198 6.28 8.07 3.71
N ILE A 199 5.65 7.44 2.71
CA ILE A 199 6.41 6.95 1.55
C ILE A 199 6.59 8.05 0.51
N ILE A 200 5.54 8.79 0.20
CA ILE A 200 5.58 9.81 -0.83
C ILE A 200 4.50 10.88 -0.56
N ASP A 201 4.88 12.15 -0.64
CA ASP A 201 3.95 13.27 -0.77
C ASP A 201 3.86 13.63 -2.27
N SER A 202 2.98 12.95 -3.00
CA SER A 202 2.74 13.21 -4.42
C SER A 202 1.29 13.62 -4.68
N LYS A 203 1.12 14.62 -5.56
CA LYS A 203 -0.19 14.97 -6.14
C LYS A 203 -0.41 14.34 -7.52
N ILE A 204 0.63 13.74 -8.09
CA ILE A 204 0.62 13.19 -9.46
C ILE A 204 0.40 11.68 -9.45
N VAL A 205 1.12 10.93 -8.63
CA VAL A 205 1.12 9.46 -8.61
C VAL A 205 0.51 8.86 -7.36
N ASN A 206 0.03 7.61 -7.46
CA ASN A 206 -0.39 6.78 -6.34
C ASN A 206 0.72 5.78 -5.97
N LEU A 207 0.50 5.00 -4.90
CA LEU A 207 1.50 4.03 -4.42
C LEU A 207 1.74 2.87 -5.40
N ASP A 208 0.78 2.53 -6.25
CA ASP A 208 0.95 1.47 -7.25
C ASP A 208 2.03 1.83 -8.27
N ILE A 209 1.95 3.03 -8.84
CA ILE A 209 2.97 3.57 -9.75
C ILE A 209 4.33 3.58 -9.05
N VAL A 210 4.38 4.10 -7.82
CA VAL A 210 5.62 4.17 -7.02
C VAL A 210 6.20 2.78 -6.78
N SER A 211 5.35 1.78 -6.56
CA SER A 211 5.79 0.41 -6.38
C SER A 211 6.43 -0.17 -7.64
N ILE A 212 5.83 0.07 -8.80
CA ILE A 212 6.35 -0.40 -10.10
C ILE A 212 7.69 0.26 -10.41
N ILE A 213 7.78 1.58 -10.23
CA ILE A 213 9.05 2.30 -10.39
C ILE A 213 10.13 1.71 -9.47
N SER A 214 9.79 1.45 -8.20
CA SER A 214 10.73 0.85 -7.25
C SER A 214 11.19 -0.55 -7.69
N LYS A 215 10.27 -1.36 -8.22
CA LYS A 215 10.56 -2.70 -8.78
C LYS A 215 11.52 -2.62 -9.97
N TRP A 216 11.32 -1.65 -10.87
CA TRP A 216 12.20 -1.42 -12.01
C TRP A 216 13.60 -0.97 -11.59
N ILE A 217 13.70 -0.11 -10.57
CA ILE A 217 14.98 0.38 -10.03
C ILE A 217 15.79 -0.75 -9.40
N ASP A 218 15.17 -1.55 -8.53
CA ASP A 218 15.87 -2.66 -7.86
C ASP A 218 16.10 -3.86 -8.78
N LYS A 219 15.56 -3.82 -10.00
CA LYS A 219 15.59 -4.95 -10.95
C LYS A 219 15.06 -6.24 -10.32
N THR A 220 14.17 -6.11 -9.33
CA THR A 220 13.59 -7.23 -8.56
C THR A 220 12.48 -7.94 -9.33
N VAL A 221 12.01 -7.33 -10.41
CA VAL A 221 11.07 -7.92 -11.35
C VAL A 221 11.88 -8.50 -12.52
N ILE A 222 11.98 -9.83 -12.52
CA ILE A 222 11.80 -10.57 -13.76
C ILE A 222 10.44 -10.09 -14.27
N ILE A 223 10.43 -9.36 -15.40
CA ILE A 223 9.22 -8.85 -16.06
C ILE A 223 8.42 -10.05 -16.58
N ASN A 224 7.82 -10.77 -15.66
CA ASN A 224 6.68 -11.59 -15.94
C ASN A 224 5.53 -10.62 -15.80
N ASN A 225 4.97 -10.17 -16.93
CA ASN A 225 3.71 -9.41 -16.97
C ASN A 225 2.57 -10.30 -16.45
N SER A 226 2.69 -10.78 -15.21
CA SER A 226 1.69 -11.64 -14.61
C SER A 226 0.45 -10.80 -14.43
N LYS A 227 -0.68 -11.32 -14.92
CA LYS A 227 -1.99 -10.71 -14.67
C LYS A 227 -2.26 -10.55 -13.17
N TYR A 228 -1.52 -11.21 -12.28
CA TYR A 228 -1.65 -11.09 -10.82
C TYR A 228 -0.73 -10.04 -10.16
N ASP A 229 0.15 -9.35 -10.88
CA ASP A 229 1.12 -8.45 -10.26
C ASP A 229 0.47 -7.26 -9.54
N HIS A 230 -0.62 -6.74 -10.10
CA HIS A 230 -1.43 -5.69 -9.48
C HIS A 230 -2.17 -6.17 -8.22
N LEU A 231 -2.28 -7.50 -8.03
CA LEU A 231 -2.90 -8.09 -6.85
C LEU A 231 -1.91 -8.28 -5.71
N ARG A 232 -0.59 -8.14 -5.93
CA ARG A 232 0.45 -8.37 -4.91
C ARG A 232 0.67 -7.15 -4.02
N GLU A 233 1.25 -7.38 -2.84
CA GLU A 233 1.69 -6.31 -1.95
C GLU A 233 2.57 -5.28 -2.68
N LEU A 234 2.34 -4.01 -2.37
CA LEU A 234 3.14 -2.89 -2.82
C LEU A 234 4.61 -3.06 -2.40
N TYR A 235 5.49 -3.14 -3.38
CA TYR A 235 6.94 -3.11 -3.20
C TYR A 235 7.43 -1.68 -3.02
N LEU A 236 7.61 -1.25 -1.77
CA LEU A 236 7.99 0.13 -1.44
C LEU A 236 9.22 0.21 -0.51
N PRO A 237 10.42 -0.17 -1.00
CA PRO A 237 11.65 -0.16 -0.21
C PRO A 237 12.26 1.23 -0.03
N TYR A 238 11.68 2.26 -0.65
CA TYR A 238 12.16 3.63 -0.65
C TYR A 238 11.19 4.60 0.02
N GLU A 239 11.75 5.60 0.69
CA GLU A 239 11.09 6.86 1.00
C GLU A 239 11.41 7.84 -0.14
N PHE A 240 10.38 8.48 -0.70
CA PHE A 240 10.48 9.45 -1.79
C PHE A 240 10.39 10.85 -1.19
N LYS A 241 11.56 11.45 -0.96
CA LYS A 241 11.69 12.81 -0.43
C LYS A 241 11.47 13.82 -1.54
N LEU A 242 10.38 14.58 -1.48
CA LEU A 242 10.05 15.62 -2.46
C LEU A 242 11.14 16.71 -2.46
N LEU A 243 11.82 16.89 -3.58
CA LEU A 243 12.77 17.99 -3.80
C LEU A 243 12.04 19.19 -4.40
N LEU A 244 11.25 18.96 -5.44
CA LEU A 244 10.59 19.99 -6.21
C LEU A 244 9.17 19.57 -6.61
N ARG A 245 8.22 20.49 -6.52
CA ARG A 245 6.88 20.39 -7.12
C ARG A 245 6.60 21.64 -7.95
N GLY A 246 6.31 21.49 -9.25
CA GLY A 246 6.14 22.61 -10.19
C GLY A 246 5.10 23.63 -9.74
N SER A 247 3.94 23.17 -9.28
CA SER A 247 2.87 24.03 -8.74
C SER A 247 3.26 24.80 -7.45
N ARG A 248 4.27 24.34 -6.72
CA ARG A 248 4.79 24.99 -5.50
C ARG A 248 5.99 25.88 -5.79
N ASP A 249 6.93 25.39 -6.57
CA ASP A 249 8.28 25.95 -6.70
C ASP A 249 8.50 26.70 -8.02
N GLY A 250 7.73 26.36 -9.06
CA GLY A 250 7.80 26.93 -10.41
C GLY A 250 8.29 25.94 -11.48
N PHE A 251 8.18 26.35 -12.74
CA PHE A 251 8.44 25.52 -13.93
C PHE A 251 9.64 26.01 -14.74
N THR A 252 10.70 26.48 -14.06
CA THR A 252 11.90 27.02 -14.73
C THR A 252 13.11 26.09 -14.54
N PRO A 253 14.04 26.01 -15.52
CA PRO A 253 15.31 25.31 -15.36
C PRO A 253 16.10 25.78 -14.13
N LYS A 254 16.11 27.09 -13.89
CA LYS A 254 16.77 27.69 -12.73
C LYS A 254 16.26 27.08 -11.43
N LYS A 255 14.94 26.97 -11.27
CA LYS A 255 14.35 26.40 -10.05
C LYS A 255 14.67 24.92 -9.90
N PHE A 256 14.65 24.18 -11.00
CA PHE A 256 15.06 22.78 -11.02
C PHE A 256 16.49 22.61 -10.51
N HIS A 257 17.46 23.32 -11.09
CA HIS A 257 18.86 23.22 -10.67
C HIS A 257 19.08 23.70 -9.23
N GLU A 258 18.41 24.78 -8.79
CA GLU A 258 18.49 25.26 -7.40
C GLU A 258 18.09 24.20 -6.36
N LEU A 259 17.10 23.35 -6.68
CA LEU A 259 16.52 22.39 -5.74
C LEU A 259 17.01 20.95 -5.93
N CYS A 260 17.44 20.59 -7.13
CA CYS A 260 17.72 19.20 -7.50
C CYS A 260 19.20 18.87 -7.70
N ASP A 261 20.05 19.85 -8.06
CA ASP A 261 21.47 19.58 -8.32
C ASP A 261 22.19 19.01 -7.08
N GLY A 262 23.14 18.10 -7.32
CA GLY A 262 23.91 17.41 -6.28
C GLY A 262 23.17 16.29 -5.54
N ASN A 263 21.87 16.09 -5.79
CA ASN A 263 21.12 14.95 -5.27
C ASN A 263 21.24 13.76 -6.22
N VAL A 264 21.47 12.57 -5.70
CA VAL A 264 21.50 11.29 -6.45
C VAL A 264 20.18 10.52 -6.30
N ASN A 265 19.98 9.50 -7.14
CA ASN A 265 18.81 8.60 -7.10
C ASN A 265 17.48 9.37 -7.15
N ASN A 266 17.28 10.12 -8.24
CA ASN A 266 16.10 10.94 -8.42
C ASN A 266 15.10 10.26 -9.34
N VAL A 267 13.82 10.38 -9.03
CA VAL A 267 12.73 10.10 -9.98
C VAL A 267 11.98 11.38 -10.28
N THR A 268 11.62 11.58 -11.54
CA THR A 268 10.75 12.66 -11.98
C THR A 268 9.41 12.09 -12.44
N PHE A 269 8.31 12.69 -11.99
CA PHE A 269 6.96 12.43 -12.47
C PHE A 269 6.39 13.69 -13.10
N ILE A 270 5.76 13.56 -14.27
CA ILE A 270 5.21 14.67 -15.05
C ILE A 270 3.78 14.31 -15.41
N LYS A 271 2.83 15.17 -15.03
CA LYS A 271 1.44 15.05 -15.46
C LYS A 271 1.24 15.86 -16.74
N VAL A 272 0.77 15.22 -17.80
CA VAL A 272 0.45 15.90 -19.06
C VAL A 272 -0.86 16.69 -18.91
N LYS A 273 -0.86 17.94 -19.37
CA LYS A 273 -2.02 18.84 -19.23
C LYS A 273 -3.24 18.36 -20.00
N GLY A 274 -4.36 18.29 -19.29
CA GLY A 274 -5.64 17.89 -19.88
C GLY A 274 -5.79 16.37 -20.08
N THR A 275 -4.88 15.56 -19.53
CA THR A 275 -4.96 14.10 -19.56
C THR A 275 -4.59 13.49 -18.20
N GLU A 276 -4.85 12.19 -18.04
CA GLU A 276 -4.37 11.41 -16.89
C GLU A 276 -3.08 10.63 -17.21
N GLU A 277 -2.37 11.06 -18.25
CA GLU A 277 -1.09 10.49 -18.67
C GLU A 277 0.03 10.99 -17.76
N ILE A 278 0.85 10.04 -17.29
CA ILE A 278 2.02 10.32 -16.45
C ILE A 278 3.27 9.85 -17.18
N LEU A 279 4.24 10.76 -17.30
CA LEU A 279 5.55 10.52 -17.92
C LEU A 279 6.64 10.73 -16.89
N GLY A 280 7.82 10.19 -17.13
CA GLY A 280 8.92 10.43 -16.21
C GLY A 280 10.20 9.69 -16.54
N GLY A 281 11.15 9.81 -15.63
CA GLY A 281 12.42 9.10 -15.73
C GLY A 281 13.12 8.99 -14.38
N TYR A 282 13.96 7.97 -14.28
CA TYR A 282 14.82 7.70 -13.14
C TYR A 282 16.27 8.06 -13.48
N ASN A 283 16.89 8.89 -12.65
CA ASN A 283 18.30 9.27 -12.73
C ASN A 283 19.05 8.71 -11.50
N PRO A 284 19.93 7.71 -11.66
CA PRO A 284 20.76 7.19 -10.57
C PRO A 284 21.93 8.11 -10.19
N LEU A 285 22.30 9.06 -11.05
CA LEU A 285 23.41 9.98 -10.85
C LEU A 285 22.94 11.29 -10.20
N GLU A 286 23.90 12.15 -9.87
CA GLU A 286 23.61 13.52 -9.49
C GLU A 286 23.16 14.36 -10.70
N TRP A 287 22.18 15.23 -10.49
CA TRP A 287 21.90 16.31 -11.43
C TRP A 287 22.96 17.41 -11.30
N THR A 288 23.34 18.01 -12.42
CA THR A 288 24.26 19.16 -12.46
C THR A 288 23.78 20.17 -13.50
N SER A 289 24.33 21.37 -13.48
CA SER A 289 24.14 22.39 -14.51
C SER A 289 25.40 22.60 -15.36
N SER A 290 26.19 21.54 -15.59
CA SER A 290 27.52 21.61 -16.23
C SER A 290 27.50 21.88 -17.73
N GLY A 291 26.37 21.66 -18.41
CA GLY A 291 26.29 21.68 -19.87
C GLY A 291 26.77 20.41 -20.56
N SER A 292 26.99 19.31 -19.81
CA SER A 292 27.49 18.05 -20.36
C SER A 292 26.47 16.92 -20.31
N TRP A 293 26.62 15.96 -21.21
CA TRP A 293 25.93 14.68 -21.11
C TRP A 293 26.47 13.86 -19.96
N SER A 294 25.58 13.20 -19.20
CA SER A 294 25.98 12.23 -18.17
C SER A 294 25.82 10.80 -18.68
N LYS A 295 26.86 10.00 -18.43
CA LYS A 295 26.92 8.60 -18.85
C LYS A 295 26.34 7.67 -17.80
N THR A 296 25.29 6.92 -18.14
CA THR A 296 24.78 5.82 -17.29
C THR A 296 23.97 4.81 -18.09
N ARG A 297 23.97 3.56 -17.63
CA ARG A 297 23.10 2.47 -18.12
C ARG A 297 21.89 2.19 -17.23
N ASP A 298 21.90 2.74 -16.02
CA ASP A 298 20.91 2.44 -14.98
C ASP A 298 19.78 3.47 -14.95
N SER A 299 19.80 4.45 -15.87
CA SER A 299 18.67 5.35 -16.11
C SER A 299 17.62 4.69 -17.00
N PHE A 300 16.37 5.10 -16.84
CA PHE A 300 15.25 4.68 -17.69
C PHE A 300 14.19 5.79 -17.73
N ILE A 301 13.38 5.80 -18.77
CA ILE A 301 12.17 6.63 -18.90
C ILE A 301 10.93 5.75 -18.94
N PHE A 302 9.79 6.33 -18.59
CA PHE A 302 8.54 5.58 -18.51
C PHE A 302 7.30 6.41 -18.87
N SER A 303 6.21 5.70 -19.17
CA SER A 303 4.88 6.28 -19.27
C SER A 303 3.78 5.37 -18.73
N PHE A 304 2.71 5.98 -18.22
CA PHE A 304 1.48 5.34 -17.77
C PHE A 304 0.29 6.01 -18.45
N LYS A 305 -0.39 5.29 -19.34
CA LYS A 305 -1.63 5.75 -19.98
C LYS A 305 -2.77 5.61 -18.95
N ASN A 306 -3.40 6.72 -18.57
CA ASN A 306 -4.51 6.77 -17.59
C ASN A 306 -4.20 6.20 -16.19
N ARG A 307 -2.95 6.36 -15.71
CA ARG A 307 -2.49 5.79 -14.42
C ARG A 307 -2.63 4.26 -14.31
N ASN A 308 -2.84 3.56 -15.42
CA ASN A 308 -2.99 2.13 -15.45
C ASN A 308 -1.61 1.44 -15.51
N ILE A 309 -1.41 0.47 -14.63
CA ILE A 309 -0.20 -0.32 -14.51
C ILE A 309 -0.02 -1.28 -15.69
N SER A 310 -1.12 -1.83 -16.23
CA SER A 310 -1.04 -2.83 -17.31
C SER A 310 -0.45 -2.26 -18.60
N ASP A 311 -0.60 -0.95 -18.80
CA ASP A 311 -0.19 -0.24 -20.01
C ASP A 311 1.12 0.54 -19.78
N ALA A 312 1.82 0.24 -18.69
CA ALA A 312 3.05 0.90 -18.32
C ALA A 312 4.19 0.58 -19.30
N ILE A 313 4.82 1.62 -19.84
CA ILE A 313 5.98 1.48 -20.72
C ILE A 313 7.24 1.77 -19.89
N LEU A 314 8.15 0.80 -19.86
CA LEU A 314 9.53 0.99 -19.40
C LEU A 314 10.46 1.02 -20.63
N SER A 315 11.25 2.08 -20.73
CA SER A 315 12.23 2.27 -21.79
C SER A 315 13.61 2.50 -21.17
N ILE A 316 14.54 1.57 -21.38
CA ILE A 316 15.90 1.63 -20.82
C ILE A 316 16.87 2.31 -21.80
N VAL A 317 17.99 2.81 -21.27
CA VAL A 317 19.02 3.45 -22.09
C VAL A 317 19.66 2.44 -23.06
N THR A 318 19.78 2.82 -24.33
CA THR A 318 20.52 2.07 -25.36
C THR A 318 21.85 2.73 -25.71
N ASN A 319 21.97 4.04 -25.52
CA ASN A 319 23.23 4.77 -25.69
C ASN A 319 23.60 5.50 -24.40
N GLU A 320 24.41 4.82 -23.58
CA GLU A 320 24.77 5.27 -22.22
C GLU A 320 25.40 6.66 -22.19
N ASN A 321 26.13 7.05 -23.24
CA ASN A 321 26.85 8.33 -23.28
C ASN A 321 25.92 9.56 -23.34
N TYR A 322 24.65 9.35 -23.67
CA TYR A 322 23.65 10.41 -23.85
C TYR A 322 22.41 10.13 -22.99
N ALA A 323 22.57 9.50 -21.83
CA ALA A 323 21.44 9.14 -20.97
C ALA A 323 20.73 10.37 -20.37
N LEU A 324 21.48 11.42 -20.02
CA LEU A 324 20.96 12.60 -19.32
C LEU A 324 21.64 13.87 -19.86
N ASP A 325 20.88 14.96 -19.98
CA ASP A 325 21.38 16.27 -20.40
C ASP A 325 21.41 17.23 -19.20
N ASN A 326 22.60 17.66 -18.78
CA ASN A 326 22.81 18.57 -17.64
C ASN A 326 23.00 20.03 -18.07
N SER A 327 22.41 20.44 -19.20
CA SER A 327 22.40 21.83 -19.61
C SER A 327 21.61 22.71 -18.65
N ALA A 328 22.16 23.88 -18.31
CA ALA A 328 21.55 24.83 -17.37
C ALA A 328 20.19 25.41 -17.82
N ILE A 329 19.81 25.19 -19.08
CA ILE A 329 18.50 25.58 -19.64
C ILE A 329 17.50 24.41 -19.70
N CYS A 330 17.91 23.23 -19.25
CA CYS A 330 17.08 22.04 -19.17
C CYS A 330 16.51 21.85 -17.76
N GLY A 331 15.36 21.20 -17.67
CA GLY A 331 14.87 20.61 -16.44
C GLY A 331 15.40 19.18 -16.29
N PRO A 332 14.60 18.24 -15.77
CA PRO A 332 14.97 16.82 -15.72
C PRO A 332 14.86 16.20 -17.12
N GLN A 333 15.89 16.39 -17.95
CA GLN A 333 15.93 15.91 -19.33
C GLN A 333 16.66 14.56 -19.45
N PHE A 334 15.97 13.58 -20.04
CA PHE A 334 16.49 12.22 -20.24
C PHE A 334 16.76 12.00 -21.73
N GLY A 335 18.05 11.98 -22.07
CA GLY A 335 18.53 11.89 -23.44
C GLY A 335 17.95 12.96 -24.35
N ARG A 336 17.57 12.55 -25.56
CA ARG A 336 16.75 13.35 -26.48
C ARG A 336 15.38 12.69 -26.62
N ASP A 337 14.93 12.00 -25.57
CA ASP A 337 13.80 11.08 -25.59
C ASP A 337 12.68 11.56 -24.68
N LEU A 338 13.02 12.19 -23.56
CA LEU A 338 12.10 13.01 -22.76
C LEU A 338 12.74 14.38 -22.58
N ILE A 339 12.34 15.32 -23.43
CA ILE A 339 12.89 16.67 -23.52
C ILE A 339 12.05 17.61 -22.67
N ILE A 340 12.70 18.35 -21.78
CA ILE A 340 12.07 19.38 -20.94
C ILE A 340 13.06 20.52 -20.81
N ASN A 341 12.93 21.53 -21.65
CA ASN A 341 13.83 22.68 -21.60
C ASN A 341 13.10 23.97 -21.94
N SER A 342 13.81 25.09 -21.75
CA SER A 342 13.30 26.41 -22.04
C SER A 342 14.19 27.14 -23.04
N ASN A 343 13.58 28.03 -23.81
CA ASN A 343 14.33 29.02 -24.57
C ASN A 343 14.86 30.11 -23.62
N GLY A 344 15.97 29.84 -22.94
CA GLY A 344 16.65 30.77 -22.03
C GLY A 344 16.34 30.51 -20.55
N TYR A 345 15.81 31.53 -19.85
CA TYR A 345 15.51 31.49 -18.41
C TYR A 345 14.00 31.52 -18.09
N ALA A 346 13.17 31.24 -19.09
CA ALA A 346 11.71 31.24 -18.97
C ALA A 346 11.20 29.91 -18.41
N ASN A 347 9.87 29.80 -18.28
CA ASN A 347 9.25 28.50 -18.03
C ASN A 347 9.58 27.52 -19.16
N PHE A 348 9.53 26.22 -18.86
CA PHE A 348 9.68 25.18 -19.88
C PHE A 348 8.75 25.44 -21.07
N SER A 349 9.34 25.45 -22.26
CA SER A 349 8.66 25.85 -23.51
C SER A 349 8.77 24.79 -24.59
N VAL A 350 9.75 23.89 -24.51
CA VAL A 350 9.92 22.77 -25.43
C VAL A 350 9.86 21.50 -24.61
N ILE A 351 8.77 20.76 -24.80
CA ILE A 351 8.44 19.58 -23.99
C ILE A 351 7.87 18.53 -24.93
N CYS A 352 8.66 17.53 -25.28
CA CYS A 352 8.27 16.47 -26.20
C CYS A 352 8.95 15.15 -25.85
N CYS A 353 8.36 14.07 -26.38
CA CYS A 353 8.94 12.73 -26.30
C CYS A 353 9.39 12.29 -27.68
N LYS A 354 10.57 11.69 -27.78
CA LYS A 354 11.10 11.13 -29.03
C LYS A 354 11.75 9.79 -28.74
N LYS A 355 12.17 9.06 -29.78
CA LYS A 355 12.94 7.83 -29.63
C LYS A 355 14.32 7.96 -30.28
N ASN A 356 15.34 8.23 -29.47
CA ASN A 356 16.73 8.45 -29.90
C ASN A 356 17.71 7.54 -29.14
N PHE A 357 17.80 7.68 -27.82
CA PHE A 357 18.80 7.03 -26.98
C PHE A 357 18.21 6.02 -25.99
N TYR A 358 16.89 5.93 -25.90
CA TYR A 358 16.18 4.92 -25.13
C TYR A 358 15.48 3.89 -26.05
N GLU A 359 15.24 2.70 -25.52
CA GLU A 359 14.82 1.52 -26.30
C GLU A 359 13.47 1.70 -27.01
N LYS A 360 12.49 2.24 -26.31
CA LYS A 360 11.08 2.35 -26.72
C LYS A 360 10.62 3.81 -26.70
N SER A 361 9.68 4.13 -27.61
CA SER A 361 8.91 5.37 -27.49
C SER A 361 7.97 5.27 -26.29
N ILE A 362 7.89 6.33 -25.50
CA ILE A 362 6.99 6.42 -24.34
C ILE A 362 5.66 7.13 -24.67
N ARG A 363 5.53 7.72 -25.86
CA ARG A 363 4.29 8.32 -26.38
C ARG A 363 4.05 7.94 -27.84
N ASP A 364 2.79 8.06 -28.25
CA ASP A 364 2.38 7.71 -29.62
C ASP A 364 2.70 8.84 -30.63
N THR A 365 2.95 10.06 -30.15
CA THR A 365 3.32 11.24 -30.96
C THR A 365 4.61 11.87 -30.43
N GLU A 366 5.35 12.52 -31.33
CA GLU A 366 6.52 13.36 -31.01
C GLU A 366 6.20 14.85 -30.86
N ASP A 367 4.91 15.21 -30.95
CA ASP A 367 4.44 16.60 -30.81
C ASP A 367 4.74 17.17 -29.41
N ASP A 368 4.93 18.49 -29.38
CA ASP A 368 5.09 19.21 -28.12
C ASP A 368 3.79 19.14 -27.27
N PHE A 369 3.95 19.06 -25.96
CA PHE A 369 2.84 19.04 -25.01
C PHE A 369 3.06 20.02 -23.85
N SER A 370 2.00 20.29 -23.09
CA SER A 370 2.07 21.13 -21.89
C SER A 370 2.07 20.27 -20.62
N ILE A 371 2.83 20.70 -19.61
CA ILE A 371 2.84 20.09 -18.28
C ILE A 371 1.71 20.69 -17.44
N GLU A 372 0.92 19.85 -16.77
CA GLU A 372 -0.03 20.27 -15.72
C GLU A 372 0.72 20.53 -14.41
N ASP A 373 1.53 19.56 -13.99
CA ASP A 373 2.46 19.66 -12.87
C ASP A 373 3.60 18.64 -13.05
N TYR A 374 4.71 18.85 -12.34
CA TYR A 374 5.79 17.86 -12.25
C TYR A 374 6.37 17.81 -10.85
N GLU A 375 6.85 16.64 -10.44
CA GLU A 375 7.45 16.42 -9.14
C GLU A 375 8.77 15.67 -9.29
N VAL A 376 9.80 16.10 -8.56
CA VAL A 376 11.11 15.45 -8.49
C VAL A 376 11.34 14.97 -7.06
N PHE A 377 11.64 13.68 -6.91
CA PHE A 377 11.87 13.05 -5.62
C PHE A 377 13.27 12.46 -5.55
N GLN A 378 13.94 12.65 -4.42
CA GLN A 378 15.11 11.88 -4.03
C GLN A 378 14.68 10.59 -3.34
N MET A 379 15.25 9.47 -3.75
CA MET A 379 14.93 8.16 -3.20
C MET A 379 15.91 7.78 -2.08
N ILE A 380 15.37 7.45 -0.91
CA ILE A 380 16.13 7.07 0.27
C ILE A 380 15.71 5.66 0.67
N LYS A 381 16.66 4.72 0.70
CA LYS A 381 16.36 3.32 1.07
C LYS A 381 15.90 3.26 2.52
N ARG A 382 14.76 2.61 2.75
CA ARG A 382 14.19 2.42 4.09
C ARG A 382 15.02 1.38 4.85
N LYS A 383 15.26 1.64 6.14
CA LYS A 383 15.97 0.74 7.05
C LYS A 383 15.09 -0.40 7.53
#